data_AF-A0A4Q5RL29-F1
#
_entry.id   AF-A0A4Q5RL29-F1
#
_cell.length_a   1.000
_cell.length_b   1.000
_cell.length_c   1.000
_cell.angle_alpha   90.00
_cell.angle_beta   90.00
_cell.angle_gamma   90.00
#
_symmetry.space_group_name_H-M   'P 1'
#
loop_
_entity.id
_entity.type
_entity.pdbx_description
1 polymer ?
#
loop_
_entity_poly.entity_id
_entity_poly.type
_entity_poly.pdbx_seq_one_letter_code
_entity_poly.pdbx_strand_id
1 'polypeptide(L)'
;FHTGGDENDGRQWRRTPRIVAFMRAHRQVRADGVTPDKHLLQLYFSQKIDSLVRRHGKIMIGWDEILGPGLPRDVVVQSWRGPKAVLQTVQKGNPALLSAGYYLDLNYSAATYYAADPHAGVPDSLRARVLGGEAAMWGEYADSVVYDSRVWPRAAAVAERLWSPAAATQDVPDMYRRLAVVSDELEALGLRHRRAPAALLRQMAQPYPAALPALQTLAAAIEPIKEYKRHFQGFKYTTETPLNRLVDAAPAESDVARRFGATVDSLMAAQPVLASLVPTIAPMPLTPAARGQLAHLQRQVQQWQQAGQGLTPLFATSPALAEYAPLAAQLAVVATLLQQRLTQLQSGQPMLPAWQETTRLQLDAAQKPVGQAELAIVKAARRLAGL
;
A
#
# COMPACT_ATOMS: atom_id res chain seq x y z
N PHE A 1 -20.46 -14.00 -14.28
CA PHE A 1 -20.37 -12.79 -15.12
C PHE A 1 -20.45 -11.60 -14.17
N HIS A 2 -19.40 -10.80 -14.08
CA HIS A 2 -19.40 -9.65 -13.18
C HIS A 2 -20.14 -8.47 -13.83
N THR A 3 -21.15 -7.93 -13.16
CA THR A 3 -22.01 -6.85 -13.70
C THR A 3 -21.71 -5.48 -13.08
N GLY A 4 -20.71 -5.39 -12.21
CA GLY A 4 -20.36 -4.16 -11.50
C GLY A 4 -21.41 -3.80 -10.47
N GLY A 5 -21.88 -2.54 -10.49
CA GLY A 5 -22.90 -2.03 -9.58
C GLY A 5 -22.33 -1.16 -8.46
N ASP A 6 -21.08 -0.74 -8.57
CA ASP A 6 -20.38 0.13 -7.64
C ASP A 6 -20.75 1.62 -7.81
N GLU A 7 -20.59 2.38 -6.73
CA GLU A 7 -20.44 3.85 -6.70
C GLU A 7 -21.52 4.73 -7.35
N ASN A 8 -22.69 4.19 -7.69
CA ASN A 8 -23.80 5.01 -8.15
C ASN A 8 -24.31 5.94 -7.04
N ASP A 9 -23.96 7.23 -7.12
CA ASP A 9 -24.35 8.26 -6.15
C ASP A 9 -25.85 8.66 -6.22
N GLY A 10 -26.56 8.24 -7.27
CA GLY A 10 -27.97 8.52 -7.55
C GLY A 10 -28.33 9.99 -7.78
N ARG A 11 -27.35 10.91 -7.90
CA ARG A 11 -27.57 12.35 -8.09
C ARG A 11 -28.35 12.62 -9.37
N GLN A 12 -27.96 12.01 -10.49
CA GLN A 12 -28.66 12.17 -11.76
C GLN A 12 -30.05 11.54 -11.74
N TRP A 13 -30.21 10.38 -11.10
CA TRP A 13 -31.51 9.72 -10.95
C TRP A 13 -32.52 10.60 -10.21
N ARG A 14 -32.11 11.19 -9.08
CA ARG A 14 -32.96 12.09 -8.28
C ARG A 14 -33.32 13.39 -9.00
N ARG A 15 -32.53 13.81 -9.99
CA ARG A 15 -32.74 15.05 -10.77
C ARG A 15 -33.46 14.83 -12.10
N THR A 16 -33.73 13.59 -12.48
CA THR A 16 -34.34 13.26 -13.77
C THR A 16 -35.83 12.96 -13.59
N PRO A 17 -36.75 13.81 -14.10
CA PRO A 17 -38.20 13.69 -13.82
C PRO A 17 -38.79 12.31 -14.17
N ARG A 18 -38.43 11.75 -15.33
CA ARG A 18 -38.89 10.41 -15.74
C ARG A 18 -38.44 9.29 -14.80
N ILE A 19 -37.23 9.39 -14.23
CA ILE A 19 -36.70 8.37 -13.30
C ILE A 19 -37.41 8.50 -11.95
N VAL A 20 -37.60 9.72 -11.46
CA VAL A 20 -38.35 9.96 -10.22
C VAL A 20 -39.79 9.46 -10.34
N ALA A 21 -40.46 9.73 -11.47
CA ALA A 21 -41.81 9.23 -11.73
C ALA A 21 -41.85 7.69 -11.73
N PHE A 22 -40.89 7.04 -12.40
CA PHE A 22 -40.74 5.58 -12.37
C PHE A 22 -40.58 5.03 -10.94
N MET A 23 -39.66 5.61 -10.16
CA MET A 23 -39.41 5.17 -8.79
C MET A 23 -40.65 5.29 -7.91
N ARG A 24 -41.42 6.37 -8.04
CA ARG A 24 -42.70 6.55 -7.33
C ARG A 24 -43.73 5.51 -7.75
N ALA A 25 -43.90 5.28 -9.05
CA ALA A 25 -44.84 4.29 -9.58
C ALA A 25 -44.52 2.86 -9.09
N HIS A 26 -43.24 2.55 -8.87
CA HIS A 26 -42.77 1.26 -8.37
C HIS A 26 -42.54 1.20 -6.86
N ARG A 27 -42.99 2.21 -6.09
CA ARG A 27 -42.80 2.31 -4.63
C ARG A 27 -41.33 2.19 -4.18
N GLN A 28 -40.40 2.65 -5.00
CA GLN A 28 -38.96 2.71 -4.73
C GLN A 28 -38.61 4.02 -4.02
N VAL A 29 -39.25 4.24 -2.88
CA VAL A 29 -39.12 5.45 -2.05
C VAL A 29 -38.66 5.07 -0.65
N ARG A 30 -38.09 6.03 0.08
CA ARG A 30 -37.69 5.88 1.47
C ARG A 30 -38.92 5.69 2.37
N ALA A 31 -38.67 5.47 3.66
CA ALA A 31 -39.70 5.33 4.68
C ALA A 31 -40.65 6.55 4.80
N ASP A 32 -40.25 7.72 4.31
CA ASP A 32 -41.11 8.91 4.24
C ASP A 32 -42.18 8.84 3.14
N GLY A 33 -42.16 7.79 2.31
CA GLY A 33 -43.14 7.54 1.25
C GLY A 33 -42.99 8.44 0.02
N VAL A 34 -42.03 9.38 0.01
CA VAL A 34 -41.95 10.42 -1.03
C VAL A 34 -40.55 10.57 -1.64
N THR A 35 -39.50 10.34 -0.86
CA THR A 35 -38.13 10.54 -1.31
C THR A 35 -37.65 9.33 -2.09
N PRO A 36 -37.21 9.48 -3.36
CA PRO A 36 -36.71 8.36 -4.15
C PRO A 36 -35.49 7.69 -3.49
N ASP A 37 -35.52 6.36 -3.38
CA ASP A 37 -34.42 5.56 -2.85
C ASP A 37 -33.59 4.93 -3.98
N LYS A 38 -32.36 5.43 -4.16
CA LYS A 38 -31.45 4.92 -5.21
C LYS A 38 -31.15 3.44 -5.06
N HIS A 39 -31.11 2.90 -3.83
CA HIS A 39 -30.73 1.51 -3.61
C HIS A 39 -31.84 0.56 -4.09
N LEU A 40 -33.12 0.95 -3.94
CA LEU A 40 -34.25 0.19 -4.44
C LEU A 40 -34.29 0.17 -5.98
N LEU A 41 -34.00 1.30 -6.63
CA LEU A 41 -33.91 1.36 -8.09
C LEU A 41 -32.71 0.55 -8.61
N GLN A 42 -31.57 0.64 -7.94
CA GLN A 42 -30.38 -0.12 -8.30
C GLN A 42 -30.61 -1.63 -8.15
N LEU A 43 -31.23 -2.07 -7.06
CA LEU A 43 -31.61 -3.46 -6.84
C LEU A 43 -32.56 -3.97 -7.92
N TYR A 44 -33.59 -3.18 -8.28
CA TYR A 44 -34.50 -3.51 -9.38
C TYR A 44 -33.77 -3.70 -10.70
N PHE A 45 -32.81 -2.82 -10.99
CA PHE A 45 -31.95 -2.95 -12.17
C PHE A 45 -31.10 -4.22 -12.11
N SER A 46 -30.44 -4.49 -10.98
CA SER A 46 -29.61 -5.69 -10.78
C SER A 46 -30.41 -6.98 -10.96
N GLN A 47 -31.66 -7.06 -10.47
CA GLN A 47 -32.53 -8.23 -10.68
C GLN A 47 -32.90 -8.45 -12.15
N LYS A 48 -33.11 -7.37 -12.91
CA LYS A 48 -33.29 -7.46 -14.36
C LYS A 48 -32.04 -7.98 -15.07
N ILE A 49 -30.87 -7.47 -14.69
CA ILE A 49 -29.60 -7.92 -15.27
C ILE A 49 -29.34 -9.39 -14.93
N ASP A 50 -29.56 -9.82 -13.69
CA ASP A 50 -29.45 -11.23 -13.29
C ASP A 50 -30.34 -12.13 -14.17
N SER A 51 -31.59 -11.72 -14.43
CA SER A 51 -32.49 -12.46 -15.33
C SER A 51 -31.90 -12.62 -16.74
N LEU A 52 -31.23 -11.60 -17.28
CA LEU A 52 -30.53 -11.68 -18.57
C LEU A 52 -29.34 -12.64 -18.50
N VAL A 53 -28.50 -12.49 -17.47
CA VAL A 53 -27.29 -13.30 -17.25
C VAL A 53 -27.64 -14.79 -17.13
N ARG A 54 -28.74 -15.13 -16.44
CA ARG A 54 -29.25 -16.50 -16.31
C ARG A 54 -29.71 -17.11 -17.63
N ARG A 55 -30.33 -16.33 -18.52
CA ARG A 55 -30.73 -16.83 -19.85
C ARG A 55 -29.53 -17.32 -20.68
N HIS A 56 -28.32 -16.86 -20.34
CA HIS A 56 -27.07 -17.33 -20.94
C HIS A 56 -26.35 -18.40 -20.11
N GLY A 57 -27.02 -18.99 -19.12
CA GLY A 57 -26.46 -20.05 -18.27
C GLY A 57 -25.31 -19.57 -17.37
N LYS A 58 -25.31 -18.29 -16.98
CA LYS A 58 -24.27 -17.69 -16.14
C LYS A 58 -24.82 -17.31 -14.77
N ILE A 59 -23.94 -17.31 -13.76
CA ILE A 59 -24.19 -16.74 -12.43
C ILE A 59 -23.75 -15.27 -12.43
N MET A 60 -24.58 -14.39 -11.87
CA MET A 60 -24.22 -12.98 -11.70
C MET A 60 -23.27 -12.80 -10.51
N ILE A 61 -22.24 -11.98 -10.70
CA ILE A 61 -21.38 -11.44 -9.64
C ILE A 61 -21.52 -9.92 -9.69
N GLY A 62 -21.57 -9.25 -8.54
CA GLY A 62 -21.50 -7.79 -8.50
C GLY A 62 -21.03 -7.26 -7.17
N TRP A 63 -20.71 -5.96 -7.16
CA TRP A 63 -20.22 -5.28 -5.96
C TRP A 63 -21.28 -5.19 -4.86
N ASP A 64 -20.84 -5.12 -3.61
CA ASP A 64 -21.72 -5.22 -2.43
C ASP A 64 -22.87 -4.19 -2.33
N GLU A 65 -22.90 -3.12 -3.15
CA GLU A 65 -24.07 -2.27 -3.32
C GLU A 65 -25.29 -2.97 -3.94
N ILE A 66 -25.13 -4.06 -4.69
CA ILE A 66 -26.27 -4.78 -5.28
C ILE A 66 -27.06 -5.57 -4.24
N LEU A 67 -26.51 -5.76 -3.04
CA LEU A 67 -27.12 -6.56 -1.98
C LEU A 67 -28.38 -5.88 -1.46
N GLY A 68 -29.53 -6.55 -1.63
CA GLY A 68 -30.82 -6.03 -1.20
C GLY A 68 -31.89 -7.11 -1.07
N PRO A 69 -33.08 -6.77 -0.55
CA PRO A 69 -34.18 -7.71 -0.39
C PRO A 69 -34.61 -8.34 -1.72
N GLY A 70 -34.71 -9.67 -1.78
CA GLY A 70 -35.14 -10.36 -3.00
C GLY A 70 -34.07 -10.47 -4.09
N LEU A 71 -32.80 -10.14 -3.81
CA LEU A 71 -31.70 -10.57 -4.66
C LEU A 71 -31.66 -12.12 -4.67
N PRO A 72 -31.61 -12.79 -5.83
CA PRO A 72 -31.54 -14.25 -5.88
C PRO A 72 -30.34 -14.79 -5.11
N ARG A 73 -30.52 -15.91 -4.40
CA ARG A 73 -29.57 -16.41 -3.39
C ARG A 73 -28.28 -16.99 -3.97
N ASP A 74 -28.24 -17.28 -5.25
CA ASP A 74 -27.07 -17.77 -5.98
C ASP A 74 -26.26 -16.64 -6.63
N VAL A 75 -26.74 -15.39 -6.60
CA VAL A 75 -25.92 -14.22 -6.97
C VAL A 75 -24.75 -14.10 -5.99
N VAL A 76 -23.54 -14.03 -6.53
CA VAL A 76 -22.32 -13.81 -5.75
C VAL A 76 -22.14 -12.32 -5.52
N VAL A 77 -21.85 -11.93 -4.28
CA VAL A 77 -21.59 -10.53 -3.93
C VAL A 77 -20.13 -10.35 -3.57
N GLN A 78 -19.44 -9.47 -4.29
CA GLN A 78 -18.04 -9.14 -4.06
C GLN A 78 -17.94 -7.92 -3.16
N SER A 79 -17.44 -8.13 -1.94
CA SER A 79 -17.31 -7.08 -0.95
C SER A 79 -16.01 -6.33 -1.12
N TRP A 80 -16.14 -5.04 -1.35
CA TRP A 80 -15.03 -4.15 -1.65
C TRP A 80 -14.85 -3.04 -0.61
N ARG A 81 -15.92 -2.78 0.18
CA ARG A 81 -15.93 -1.75 1.23
C ARG A 81 -15.51 -2.26 2.62
N GLY A 82 -15.48 -3.57 2.85
CA GLY A 82 -14.97 -4.13 4.11
C GLY A 82 -15.62 -5.46 4.53
N PRO A 83 -15.03 -6.15 5.53
CA PRO A 83 -15.49 -7.48 5.98
C PRO A 83 -16.94 -7.50 6.50
N LYS A 84 -17.48 -6.35 6.93
CA LYS A 84 -18.89 -6.23 7.34
C LYS A 84 -19.86 -6.62 6.21
N ALA A 85 -19.56 -6.25 4.96
CA ALA A 85 -20.42 -6.58 3.83
C ALA A 85 -20.35 -8.07 3.45
N VAL A 86 -19.22 -8.74 3.71
CA VAL A 86 -19.13 -10.21 3.63
C VAL A 86 -20.11 -10.86 4.62
N LEU A 87 -20.05 -10.47 5.89
CA LEU A 87 -20.96 -11.00 6.93
C LEU A 87 -22.44 -10.78 6.56
N GLN A 88 -22.79 -9.57 6.13
CA GLN A 88 -24.16 -9.24 5.72
C GLN A 88 -24.62 -10.07 4.52
N THR A 89 -23.73 -10.33 3.56
CA THR A 89 -24.01 -11.13 2.37
C THR A 89 -24.34 -12.58 2.76
N VAL A 90 -23.47 -13.22 3.54
CA VAL A 90 -23.66 -14.63 3.92
C VAL A 90 -24.85 -14.83 4.85
N GLN A 91 -25.16 -13.85 5.72
CA GLN A 91 -26.38 -13.83 6.54
C GLN A 91 -27.66 -13.76 5.70
N LYS A 92 -27.61 -13.11 4.53
CA LYS A 92 -28.73 -13.09 3.58
C LYS A 92 -28.81 -14.35 2.71
N GLY A 93 -27.85 -15.25 2.84
CA GLY A 93 -27.80 -16.54 2.15
C GLY A 93 -27.06 -16.50 0.81
N ASN A 94 -26.48 -15.37 0.43
CA ASN A 94 -25.71 -15.22 -0.80
C ASN A 94 -24.24 -15.67 -0.61
N PRO A 95 -23.58 -16.21 -1.64
CA PRO A 95 -22.14 -16.39 -1.65
C PRO A 95 -21.42 -15.03 -1.64
N ALA A 96 -20.27 -14.97 -0.97
CA ALA A 96 -19.48 -13.76 -0.80
C ALA A 96 -18.04 -13.94 -1.29
N LEU A 97 -17.49 -12.91 -1.90
CA LEU A 97 -16.05 -12.73 -2.17
C LEU A 97 -15.55 -11.50 -1.41
N LEU A 98 -14.28 -11.49 -0.99
CA LEU A 98 -13.64 -10.30 -0.40
C LEU A 98 -12.57 -9.72 -1.33
N SER A 99 -12.70 -8.44 -1.70
CA SER A 99 -11.62 -7.64 -2.27
C SER A 99 -11.17 -6.52 -1.33
N ALA A 100 -12.00 -6.13 -0.36
CA ALA A 100 -11.61 -5.14 0.64
C ALA A 100 -10.38 -5.63 1.42
N GLY A 101 -9.33 -4.81 1.48
CA GLY A 101 -8.05 -5.23 2.04
C GLY A 101 -7.11 -5.93 1.06
N TYR A 102 -7.47 -6.06 -0.23
CA TYR A 102 -6.60 -6.55 -1.31
C TYR A 102 -6.51 -5.58 -2.50
N TYR A 103 -6.66 -4.28 -2.25
CA TYR A 103 -6.53 -3.22 -3.25
C TYR A 103 -5.04 -2.90 -3.47
N LEU A 104 -4.43 -3.53 -4.48
CA LEU A 104 -3.00 -3.45 -4.78
C LEU A 104 -2.60 -2.05 -5.26
N ASP A 105 -3.49 -1.38 -5.99
CA ASP A 105 -3.36 -0.02 -6.53
C ASP A 105 -3.11 1.04 -5.45
N LEU A 106 -3.61 0.83 -4.23
CA LEU A 106 -3.45 1.76 -3.11
C LEU A 106 -2.05 1.72 -2.46
N ASN A 107 -1.12 0.91 -2.99
CA ASN A 107 0.29 0.84 -2.57
C ASN A 107 0.51 0.52 -1.08
N TYR A 108 -0.39 -0.26 -0.46
CA TYR A 108 -0.12 -0.78 0.88
C TYR A 108 0.91 -1.92 0.86
N SER A 109 1.47 -2.20 2.03
CA SER A 109 2.47 -3.26 2.21
C SER A 109 1.89 -4.66 1.98
N ALA A 110 2.75 -5.62 1.58
CA ALA A 110 2.40 -7.03 1.53
C ALA A 110 1.87 -7.53 2.88
N ALA A 111 2.43 -7.07 4.01
CA ALA A 111 1.93 -7.40 5.34
C ALA A 111 0.48 -6.94 5.58
N THR A 112 0.10 -5.77 5.07
CA THR A 112 -1.28 -5.26 5.15
C THR A 112 -2.24 -6.22 4.44
N TYR A 113 -1.88 -6.64 3.23
CA TYR A 113 -2.71 -7.56 2.46
C TYR A 113 -2.71 -8.96 3.06
N TYR A 114 -1.55 -9.44 3.52
CA TYR A 114 -1.42 -10.72 4.19
C TYR A 114 -2.29 -10.80 5.45
N ALA A 115 -2.55 -9.70 6.15
CA ALA A 115 -3.39 -9.67 7.34
C ALA A 115 -4.90 -9.71 7.05
N ALA A 116 -5.35 -9.40 5.83
CA ALA A 116 -6.77 -9.43 5.50
C ALA A 116 -7.28 -10.88 5.38
N ASP A 117 -8.39 -11.20 6.05
CA ASP A 117 -8.98 -12.54 6.09
C ASP A 117 -10.45 -12.51 5.60
N PRO A 118 -10.83 -13.24 4.53
CA PRO A 118 -12.20 -13.35 4.04
C PRO A 118 -13.19 -13.89 5.08
N HIS A 119 -12.73 -14.63 6.09
CA HIS A 119 -13.58 -15.19 7.13
C HIS A 119 -13.69 -14.32 8.39
N ALA A 120 -13.01 -13.16 8.43
CA ALA A 120 -13.02 -12.29 9.60
C ALA A 120 -14.45 -11.89 10.02
N GLY A 121 -14.84 -12.27 11.24
CA GLY A 121 -16.16 -11.98 11.81
C GLY A 121 -17.31 -12.83 11.25
N VAL A 122 -17.03 -13.84 10.42
CA VAL A 122 -18.04 -14.78 9.89
C VAL A 122 -18.16 -16.00 10.81
N PRO A 123 -19.38 -16.30 11.35
CA PRO A 123 -19.62 -17.52 12.13
C PRO A 123 -19.33 -18.78 11.33
N ASP A 124 -18.84 -19.83 12.00
CA ASP A 124 -18.45 -21.10 11.36
C ASP A 124 -19.56 -21.70 10.48
N SER A 125 -20.81 -21.60 10.93
CA SER A 125 -22.00 -22.08 10.20
C SER A 125 -22.25 -21.37 8.86
N LEU A 126 -21.65 -20.20 8.63
CA LEU A 126 -21.79 -19.40 7.42
C LEU A 126 -20.52 -19.36 6.56
N ARG A 127 -19.38 -19.88 7.05
CA ARG A 127 -18.08 -19.79 6.35
C ARG A 127 -18.09 -20.46 4.99
N ALA A 128 -18.85 -21.54 4.79
CA ALA A 128 -18.98 -22.22 3.50
C ALA A 128 -19.57 -21.34 2.38
N ARG A 129 -20.20 -20.20 2.71
CA ARG A 129 -20.68 -19.22 1.73
C ARG A 129 -19.63 -18.19 1.32
N VAL A 130 -18.51 -18.10 2.03
CA VAL A 130 -17.39 -17.26 1.64
C VAL A 130 -16.56 -18.06 0.63
N LEU A 131 -16.56 -17.60 -0.62
CA LEU A 131 -15.88 -18.28 -1.74
C LEU A 131 -14.36 -18.01 -1.76
N GLY A 132 -13.91 -16.99 -1.05
CA GLY A 132 -12.52 -16.56 -1.00
C GLY A 132 -12.40 -15.04 -1.17
N GLY A 133 -11.37 -14.61 -1.88
CA GLY A 133 -11.13 -13.20 -2.17
C GLY A 133 -10.42 -12.98 -3.51
N GLU A 134 -10.28 -11.72 -3.89
CA GLU A 134 -9.66 -11.30 -5.14
C GLU A 134 -8.84 -10.04 -4.92
N ALA A 135 -7.57 -10.07 -5.34
CA ALA A 135 -6.71 -8.90 -5.36
C ALA A 135 -7.11 -7.98 -6.52
N ALA A 136 -7.54 -6.76 -6.18
CA ALA A 136 -7.94 -5.76 -7.16
C ALA A 136 -6.74 -4.89 -7.53
N MET A 137 -6.52 -4.70 -8.83
CA MET A 137 -5.53 -3.77 -9.36
C MET A 137 -6.23 -2.79 -10.30
N TRP A 138 -6.71 -1.68 -9.74
CA TRP A 138 -7.32 -0.59 -10.50
C TRP A 138 -6.28 0.16 -11.35
N GLY A 139 -6.72 0.73 -12.48
CA GLY A 139 -5.86 1.15 -13.59
C GLY A 139 -5.39 2.61 -13.55
N GLU A 140 -5.82 3.42 -12.59
CA GLU A 140 -5.58 4.88 -12.55
C GLU A 140 -4.09 5.24 -12.53
N TYR A 141 -3.28 4.38 -11.92
CA TYR A 141 -1.83 4.52 -11.79
C TYR A 141 -1.07 3.28 -12.25
N ALA A 142 -1.61 2.57 -13.24
CA ALA A 142 -0.98 1.39 -13.81
C ALA A 142 -1.18 1.32 -15.33
N ASP A 143 -0.06 1.42 -16.05
CA ASP A 143 0.01 1.20 -17.48
C ASP A 143 0.82 -0.07 -17.78
N SER A 144 0.99 -0.39 -19.06
CA SER A 144 1.74 -1.57 -19.51
C SER A 144 3.23 -1.57 -19.09
N VAL A 145 3.80 -0.43 -18.70
CA VAL A 145 5.18 -0.32 -18.25
C VAL A 145 5.28 -0.70 -16.79
N VAL A 146 4.34 -0.22 -15.97
CA VAL A 146 4.48 -0.31 -14.53
C VAL A 146 3.56 -1.32 -13.84
N TYR A 147 2.57 -1.87 -14.54
CA TYR A 147 1.57 -2.79 -13.98
C TYR A 147 2.18 -3.89 -13.10
N ASP A 148 3.20 -4.60 -13.62
CA ASP A 148 3.82 -5.71 -12.90
C ASP A 148 4.41 -5.28 -11.55
N SER A 149 5.00 -4.09 -11.46
CA SER A 149 5.63 -3.61 -10.22
C SER A 149 4.62 -3.11 -9.19
N ARG A 150 3.36 -2.92 -9.59
CA ARG A 150 2.26 -2.67 -8.66
C ARG A 150 1.68 -3.99 -8.20
N VAL A 151 1.49 -4.96 -9.10
CA VAL A 151 0.91 -6.25 -8.69
C VAL A 151 1.88 -7.09 -7.87
N TRP A 152 3.11 -7.24 -8.33
CA TRP A 152 4.07 -8.21 -7.80
C TRP A 152 5.20 -7.55 -7.01
N PRO A 153 5.70 -8.20 -5.94
CA PRO A 153 5.29 -9.52 -5.45
C PRO A 153 4.09 -9.50 -4.48
N ARG A 154 3.51 -8.33 -4.16
CA ARG A 154 2.49 -8.19 -3.11
C ARG A 154 1.25 -9.10 -3.33
N ALA A 155 0.85 -9.33 -4.57
CA ALA A 155 -0.22 -10.28 -4.91
C ALA A 155 0.09 -11.73 -4.51
N ALA A 156 1.37 -12.14 -4.43
CA ALA A 156 1.72 -13.48 -3.96
C ALA A 156 1.44 -13.66 -2.45
N ALA A 157 1.54 -12.60 -1.65
CA ALA A 157 1.12 -12.64 -0.25
C ALA A 157 -0.40 -12.81 -0.13
N VAL A 158 -1.18 -12.19 -1.03
CA VAL A 158 -2.62 -12.43 -1.12
C VAL A 158 -2.91 -13.87 -1.53
N ALA A 159 -2.20 -14.40 -2.53
CA ALA A 159 -2.35 -15.79 -2.97
C ALA A 159 -2.10 -16.78 -1.82
N GLU A 160 -1.06 -16.56 -1.01
CA GLU A 160 -0.79 -17.39 0.15
C GLU A 160 -1.92 -17.33 1.20
N ARG A 161 -2.45 -16.14 1.48
CA ARG A 161 -3.60 -15.96 2.38
C ARG A 161 -4.84 -16.71 1.88
N LEU A 162 -5.08 -16.72 0.58
CA LEU A 162 -6.26 -17.34 -0.03
C LEU A 162 -6.11 -18.86 -0.25
N TRP A 163 -4.88 -19.38 -0.23
CA TRP A 163 -4.59 -20.79 -0.47
C TRP A 163 -4.27 -21.57 0.81
N SER A 164 -3.44 -21.00 1.68
CA SER A 164 -2.85 -21.71 2.81
C SER A 164 -3.77 -21.72 4.04
N PRO A 165 -3.60 -22.69 4.96
CA PRO A 165 -4.32 -22.70 6.21
C PRO A 165 -4.14 -21.39 7.00
N ALA A 166 -5.21 -20.92 7.65
CA ALA A 166 -5.17 -19.67 8.42
C ALA A 166 -4.07 -19.66 9.51
N ALA A 167 -3.79 -20.81 10.12
CA ALA A 167 -2.73 -20.93 11.13
C ALA A 167 -1.31 -20.77 10.56
N ALA A 168 -1.10 -21.12 9.29
CA ALA A 168 0.21 -21.00 8.62
C ALA A 168 0.48 -19.57 8.10
N THR A 169 -0.52 -18.69 8.17
CA THR A 169 -0.49 -17.37 7.54
C THR A 169 -0.40 -16.23 8.57
N GLN A 170 0.31 -16.45 9.67
CA GLN A 170 0.41 -15.49 10.78
C GLN A 170 1.82 -14.87 10.92
N ASP A 171 2.85 -15.55 10.41
CA ASP A 171 4.24 -15.10 10.50
C ASP A 171 4.60 -14.16 9.35
N VAL A 172 4.56 -12.86 9.62
CA VAL A 172 4.90 -11.80 8.66
C VAL A 172 6.41 -11.80 8.30
N PRO A 173 7.36 -11.88 9.26
CA PRO A 173 8.77 -12.02 8.93
C PRO A 173 9.08 -13.22 8.00
N ASP A 174 8.52 -14.40 8.27
CA ASP A 174 8.73 -15.58 7.42
C ASP A 174 8.05 -15.43 6.05
N MET A 175 6.85 -14.83 5.99
CA MET A 175 6.19 -14.47 4.73
C MET A 175 7.13 -13.63 3.86
N TYR A 176 7.71 -12.57 4.38
CA TYR A 176 8.62 -11.73 3.59
C TYR A 176 9.92 -12.44 3.18
N ARG A 177 10.43 -13.35 4.01
CA ARG A 177 11.60 -14.17 3.68
C ARG A 177 11.30 -15.04 2.45
N ARG A 178 10.14 -15.70 2.42
CA ARG A 178 9.70 -16.52 1.28
C ARG A 178 9.28 -15.68 0.08
N LEU A 179 8.64 -14.54 0.30
CA LEU A 179 8.21 -13.61 -0.75
C LEU A 179 9.39 -13.09 -1.57
N ALA A 180 10.56 -12.89 -0.96
CA ALA A 180 11.78 -12.51 -1.68
C ALA A 180 12.17 -13.56 -2.73
N VAL A 181 12.11 -14.85 -2.38
CA VAL A 181 12.40 -15.97 -3.29
C VAL A 181 11.36 -16.05 -4.40
N VAL A 182 10.06 -15.99 -4.05
CA VAL A 182 8.96 -15.98 -5.04
C VAL A 182 9.09 -14.80 -6.01
N SER A 183 9.51 -13.64 -5.51
CA SER A 183 9.73 -12.46 -6.35
C SER A 183 10.85 -12.67 -7.38
N ASP A 184 11.89 -13.43 -7.06
CA ASP A 184 12.96 -13.79 -7.99
C ASP A 184 12.46 -14.80 -9.04
N GLU A 185 11.69 -15.81 -8.61
CA GLU A 185 11.06 -16.79 -9.51
C GLU A 185 10.12 -16.13 -10.53
N LEU A 186 9.33 -15.14 -10.09
CA LEU A 186 8.44 -14.38 -10.97
C LEU A 186 9.21 -13.59 -12.06
N GLU A 187 10.42 -13.09 -11.78
CA GLU A 187 11.24 -12.46 -12.82
C GLU A 187 11.72 -13.49 -13.85
N ALA A 188 12.08 -14.70 -13.41
CA ALA A 188 12.45 -15.79 -14.31
C ALA A 188 11.29 -16.21 -15.25
N LEU A 189 10.05 -16.04 -14.81
CA LEU A 189 8.83 -16.32 -15.59
C LEU A 189 8.42 -15.18 -16.56
N GLY A 190 9.16 -14.07 -16.60
CA GLY A 190 8.87 -12.98 -17.55
C GLY A 190 8.20 -11.75 -16.92
N LEU A 191 7.89 -11.75 -15.62
CA LEU A 191 7.31 -10.56 -14.98
C LEU A 191 8.32 -9.43 -14.81
N ARG A 192 7.88 -8.19 -14.98
CA ARG A 192 8.78 -7.04 -15.09
C ARG A 192 8.82 -6.15 -13.85
N HIS A 193 8.37 -6.66 -12.70
CA HIS A 193 8.19 -5.88 -11.47
C HIS A 193 9.46 -5.23 -10.93
N ARG A 194 10.67 -5.74 -11.24
CA ARG A 194 11.93 -5.03 -10.93
C ARG A 194 12.63 -4.46 -12.16
N ARG A 195 12.70 -5.21 -13.26
CA ARG A 195 13.37 -4.76 -14.49
C ARG A 195 12.74 -3.53 -15.16
N ALA A 196 11.42 -3.36 -15.14
CA ALA A 196 10.78 -2.19 -15.76
C ALA A 196 11.06 -0.90 -14.96
N PRO A 197 10.87 -0.86 -13.63
CA PRO A 197 11.37 0.25 -12.81
C PRO A 197 12.85 0.54 -13.01
N ALA A 198 13.72 -0.49 -13.05
CA ALA A 198 15.14 -0.30 -13.30
C ALA A 198 15.43 0.32 -14.69
N ALA A 199 14.67 -0.04 -15.72
CA ALA A 199 14.77 0.55 -17.04
C ALA A 199 14.35 2.03 -17.05
N LEU A 200 13.26 2.39 -16.34
CA LEU A 200 12.83 3.79 -16.15
C LEU A 200 13.94 4.63 -15.49
N LEU A 201 14.57 4.11 -14.43
CA LEU A 201 15.67 4.82 -13.77
C LEU A 201 16.89 5.01 -14.69
N ARG A 202 17.22 4.01 -15.52
CA ARG A 202 18.28 4.15 -16.55
C ARG A 202 17.95 5.19 -17.60
N GLN A 203 16.68 5.29 -18.01
CA GLN A 203 16.21 6.31 -18.94
C GLN A 203 16.29 7.71 -18.32
N MET A 204 15.84 7.86 -17.08
CA MET A 204 15.90 9.12 -16.32
C MET A 204 17.33 9.62 -16.13
N ALA A 205 18.29 8.72 -15.92
CA ALA A 205 19.69 9.06 -15.71
C ALA A 205 20.48 9.33 -17.01
N GLN A 206 19.90 9.16 -18.21
CA GLN A 206 20.61 9.36 -19.49
C GLN A 206 21.34 10.71 -19.62
N PRO A 207 20.77 11.85 -19.19
CA PRO A 207 21.47 13.14 -19.26
C PRO A 207 22.74 13.20 -18.39
N TYR A 208 22.81 12.36 -17.35
CA TYR A 208 23.96 12.29 -16.45
C TYR A 208 24.14 10.85 -15.89
N PRO A 209 24.71 9.92 -16.67
CA PRO A 209 24.71 8.49 -16.34
C PRO A 209 25.41 8.15 -15.01
N ALA A 210 26.38 8.96 -14.59
CA ALA A 210 27.07 8.81 -13.31
C ALA A 210 26.14 8.95 -12.08
N ALA A 211 24.97 9.59 -12.22
CA ALA A 211 23.98 9.70 -11.14
C ALA A 211 23.09 8.46 -10.99
N LEU A 212 23.17 7.46 -11.89
CA LEU A 212 22.28 6.29 -11.83
C LEU A 212 22.31 5.56 -10.47
N PRO A 213 23.47 5.26 -9.83
CA PRO A 213 23.48 4.61 -8.52
C PRO A 213 22.82 5.45 -7.43
N ALA A 214 23.00 6.77 -7.47
CA ALA A 214 22.38 7.70 -6.53
C ALA A 214 20.85 7.77 -6.76
N LEU A 215 20.41 7.75 -8.01
CA LEU A 215 18.99 7.73 -8.38
C LEU A 215 18.30 6.43 -7.94
N GLN A 216 18.97 5.29 -8.12
CA GLN A 216 18.51 4.00 -7.61
C GLN A 216 18.39 3.99 -6.09
N THR A 217 19.36 4.60 -5.41
CA THR A 217 19.34 4.73 -3.94
C THR A 217 18.17 5.57 -3.46
N LEU A 218 17.90 6.71 -4.11
CA LEU A 218 16.74 7.54 -3.80
C LEU A 218 15.43 6.80 -4.09
N ALA A 219 15.30 6.20 -5.28
CA ALA A 219 14.11 5.44 -5.68
C ALA A 219 13.78 4.32 -4.70
N ALA A 220 14.81 3.63 -4.18
CA ALA A 220 14.63 2.58 -3.18
C ALA A 220 14.28 3.12 -1.79
N ALA A 221 14.54 4.40 -1.48
CA ALA A 221 14.21 5.01 -0.18
C ALA A 221 12.84 5.70 -0.15
N ILE A 222 12.17 5.84 -1.30
CA ILE A 222 10.85 6.45 -1.43
C ILE A 222 9.80 5.40 -1.81
N GLU A 223 8.54 5.75 -1.54
CA GLU A 223 7.37 5.02 -2.00
C GLU A 223 6.36 6.01 -2.62
N PRO A 224 5.51 5.58 -3.55
CA PRO A 224 4.33 6.34 -3.93
C PRO A 224 3.47 6.62 -2.70
N ILE A 225 2.86 7.80 -2.67
CA ILE A 225 1.88 8.10 -1.62
C ILE A 225 0.72 7.11 -1.72
N LYS A 226 0.37 6.54 -0.58
CA LYS A 226 -0.62 5.46 -0.46
C LYS A 226 -2.04 6.00 -0.60
N GLU A 227 -2.97 5.09 -0.85
CA GLU A 227 -4.39 5.38 -1.01
C GLU A 227 -4.67 6.40 -2.14
N TYR A 228 -5.82 7.06 -2.05
CA TYR A 228 -6.22 8.14 -2.94
C TYR A 228 -5.44 9.45 -2.71
N LYS A 229 -4.56 9.51 -1.71
CA LYS A 229 -3.83 10.74 -1.35
C LYS A 229 -2.91 11.20 -2.48
N ARG A 230 -2.42 10.28 -3.33
CA ARG A 230 -1.60 10.59 -4.52
C ARG A 230 -2.30 11.57 -5.48
N HIS A 231 -3.62 11.47 -5.66
CA HIS A 231 -4.39 12.35 -6.55
C HIS A 231 -4.34 13.83 -6.15
N PHE A 232 -4.12 14.12 -4.87
CA PHE A 232 -4.22 15.47 -4.30
C PHE A 232 -2.87 16.18 -4.15
N GLN A 233 -1.88 15.78 -4.95
CA GLN A 233 -0.47 16.17 -4.79
C GLN A 233 0.01 17.08 -5.94
N GLY A 234 -0.87 17.95 -6.43
CA GLY A 234 -0.58 18.99 -7.40
C GLY A 234 -0.52 18.55 -8.86
N PHE A 235 0.03 17.36 -9.16
CA PHE A 235 0.07 16.82 -10.52
C PHE A 235 -1.10 15.87 -10.78
N LYS A 236 -1.87 16.17 -11.84
CA LYS A 236 -3.06 15.41 -12.24
C LYS A 236 -2.71 14.44 -13.37
N TYR A 237 -2.89 13.15 -13.13
CA TYR A 237 -2.83 12.14 -14.19
C TYR A 237 -4.16 12.03 -14.91
N THR A 238 -4.07 11.75 -16.21
CA THR A 238 -5.17 11.29 -17.07
C THR A 238 -4.83 9.89 -17.59
N THR A 239 -5.80 9.25 -18.24
CA THR A 239 -5.62 7.93 -18.87
C THR A 239 -4.54 7.92 -19.97
N GLU A 240 -4.17 9.08 -20.48
CA GLU A 240 -3.14 9.27 -21.51
C GLU A 240 -1.78 9.68 -20.92
N THR A 241 -1.71 9.93 -19.60
CA THR A 241 -0.46 10.37 -18.97
C THR A 241 0.51 9.20 -18.88
N PRO A 242 1.72 9.29 -19.47
CA PRO A 242 2.70 8.22 -19.36
C PRO A 242 3.20 8.08 -17.90
N LEU A 243 3.28 6.84 -17.41
CA LEU A 243 3.78 6.56 -16.06
C LEU A 243 5.30 6.33 -16.08
N ASN A 244 6.04 7.42 -16.23
CA ASN A 244 7.49 7.42 -16.40
C ASN A 244 8.23 8.42 -15.49
N ARG A 245 7.61 8.88 -14.41
CA ARG A 245 8.24 9.77 -13.42
C ARG A 245 8.94 8.96 -12.32
N LEU A 246 9.76 9.61 -11.49
CA LEU A 246 10.52 8.90 -10.44
C LEU A 246 9.58 8.17 -9.46
N VAL A 247 8.43 8.76 -9.13
CA VAL A 247 7.37 8.09 -8.35
C VAL A 247 6.85 6.83 -9.03
N ASP A 248 6.87 6.77 -10.37
CA ASP A 248 6.43 5.59 -11.11
C ASP A 248 7.48 4.48 -11.15
N ALA A 249 8.76 4.85 -11.04
CA ALA A 249 9.85 3.91 -10.90
C ALA A 249 10.11 3.49 -9.45
N ALA A 250 9.55 4.21 -8.47
CA ALA A 250 9.60 3.83 -7.06
C ALA A 250 8.81 2.52 -6.81
N PRO A 251 9.26 1.66 -5.89
CA PRO A 251 8.51 0.46 -5.55
C PRO A 251 7.23 0.82 -4.80
N ALA A 252 6.16 0.06 -5.01
CA ALA A 252 4.93 0.21 -4.23
C ALA A 252 5.14 -0.04 -2.73
N GLU A 253 6.09 -0.90 -2.40
CA GLU A 253 6.62 -1.12 -1.05
C GLU A 253 8.14 -1.26 -1.13
N SER A 254 8.87 -0.44 -0.36
CA SER A 254 10.32 -0.44 -0.35
C SER A 254 10.89 -1.55 0.53
N ASP A 255 11.54 -2.51 -0.11
CA ASP A 255 12.35 -3.53 0.57
C ASP A 255 13.48 -2.92 1.41
N VAL A 256 14.08 -1.82 0.94
CA VAL A 256 15.17 -1.13 1.65
C VAL A 256 14.64 -0.51 2.94
N ALA A 257 13.53 0.22 2.88
CA ALA A 257 12.92 0.84 4.06
C ALA A 257 12.41 -0.21 5.05
N ARG A 258 11.80 -1.28 4.55
CA ARG A 258 11.30 -2.40 5.36
C ARG A 258 12.43 -3.12 6.10
N ARG A 259 13.50 -3.53 5.41
CA ARG A 259 14.65 -4.22 6.00
C ARG A 259 15.42 -3.31 6.98
N PHE A 260 15.54 -2.03 6.64
CA PHE A 260 16.10 -1.02 7.54
C PHE A 260 15.28 -0.93 8.84
N GLY A 261 13.95 -0.79 8.72
CA GLY A 261 13.03 -0.77 9.86
C GLY A 261 13.14 -2.01 10.75
N ALA A 262 13.14 -3.21 10.15
CA ALA A 262 13.31 -4.47 10.89
C ALA A 262 14.65 -4.55 11.63
N THR A 263 15.73 -4.04 11.02
CA THR A 263 17.05 -4.00 11.67
C THR A 263 17.08 -2.99 12.81
N VAL A 264 16.44 -1.82 12.66
CA VAL A 264 16.26 -0.85 13.74
C VAL A 264 15.48 -1.47 14.90
N ASP A 265 14.37 -2.14 14.62
CA ASP A 265 13.52 -2.76 15.64
C ASP A 265 14.29 -3.85 16.41
N SER A 266 15.05 -4.68 15.70
CA SER A 266 15.91 -5.70 16.34
C SER A 266 17.04 -5.09 17.16
N LEU A 267 17.67 -4.01 16.69
CA LEU A 267 18.73 -3.31 17.44
C LEU A 267 18.19 -2.67 18.73
N MET A 268 16.99 -2.07 18.67
CA MET A 268 16.33 -1.44 19.82
C MET A 268 15.83 -2.48 20.84
N ALA A 269 15.33 -3.63 20.38
CA ALA A 269 14.93 -4.71 21.28
C ALA A 269 16.13 -5.37 22.00
N ALA A 270 17.32 -5.33 21.40
CA ALA A 270 18.55 -5.86 22.00
C ALA A 270 19.17 -4.94 23.06
N GLN A 271 18.65 -3.71 23.25
CA GLN A 271 19.13 -2.79 24.28
C GLN A 271 18.57 -3.19 25.66
N PRO A 272 19.40 -3.32 26.70
CA PRO A 272 18.93 -3.72 28.02
C PRO A 272 18.05 -2.64 28.68
N VAL A 273 16.82 -3.02 29.05
CA VAL A 273 15.84 -2.20 29.80
C VAL A 273 16.40 -1.68 31.14
N LEU A 274 17.39 -2.36 31.72
CA LEU A 274 18.00 -1.99 33.00
C LEU A 274 18.79 -0.66 32.95
N ALA A 275 19.35 -0.28 31.80
CA ALA A 275 20.08 0.99 31.67
C ALA A 275 19.13 2.21 31.77
N SER A 276 17.85 2.05 31.44
CA SER A 276 16.83 3.09 31.64
C SER A 276 16.27 3.18 33.06
N LEU A 277 16.50 2.17 33.90
CA LEU A 277 15.97 2.10 35.27
C LEU A 277 17.01 2.46 36.34
N VAL A 278 18.31 2.31 36.03
CA VAL A 278 19.41 2.59 36.97
C VAL A 278 20.53 3.38 36.25
N PRO A 279 20.56 4.72 36.34
CA PRO A 279 21.49 5.59 35.59
C PRO A 279 22.98 5.40 35.93
N THR A 280 23.30 4.67 37.01
CA THR A 280 24.65 4.49 37.53
C THR A 280 25.35 3.23 36.99
N ILE A 281 24.66 2.38 36.22
CA ILE A 281 25.27 1.20 35.60
C ILE A 281 25.96 1.63 34.30
N ALA A 282 27.27 1.37 34.20
CA ALA A 282 28.02 1.59 32.97
C ALA A 282 27.33 0.87 31.79
N PRO A 283 27.23 1.51 30.60
CA PRO A 283 26.51 0.91 29.49
C PRO A 283 27.10 -0.46 29.16
N MET A 284 26.26 -1.50 29.16
CA MET A 284 26.70 -2.84 28.80
C MET A 284 27.20 -2.85 27.34
N PRO A 285 28.30 -3.55 27.04
CA PRO A 285 28.81 -3.62 25.69
C PRO A 285 27.78 -4.27 24.76
N LEU A 286 27.67 -3.74 23.54
CA LEU A 286 26.79 -4.29 22.51
C LEU A 286 27.16 -5.75 22.20
N THR A 287 26.14 -6.61 22.10
CA THR A 287 26.32 -7.99 21.65
C THR A 287 26.96 -8.03 20.25
N PRO A 288 27.65 -9.11 19.86
CA PRO A 288 28.19 -9.25 18.50
C PRO A 288 27.13 -9.04 17.40
N ALA A 289 25.91 -9.53 17.62
CA ALA A 289 24.78 -9.34 16.71
C ALA A 289 24.39 -7.86 16.60
N ALA A 290 24.24 -7.16 17.73
CA ALA A 290 23.92 -5.73 17.73
C ALA A 290 25.02 -4.88 17.07
N ARG A 291 26.30 -5.24 17.25
CA ARG A 291 27.43 -4.59 16.55
C ARG A 291 27.35 -4.79 15.03
N GLY A 292 27.01 -6.00 14.58
CA GLY A 292 26.82 -6.30 13.16
C GLY A 292 25.67 -5.50 12.54
N GLN A 293 24.53 -5.42 13.25
CA GLN A 293 23.36 -4.63 12.85
C GLN A 293 23.69 -3.14 12.79
N LEU A 294 24.36 -2.61 13.81
CA LEU A 294 24.79 -1.21 13.86
C LEU A 294 25.69 -0.86 12.66
N ALA A 295 26.69 -1.70 12.37
CA ALA A 295 27.58 -1.50 11.22
C ALA A 295 26.83 -1.58 9.88
N HIS A 296 25.83 -2.46 9.77
CA HIS A 296 24.96 -2.52 8.59
C HIS A 296 24.14 -1.24 8.40
N LEU A 297 23.49 -0.75 9.47
CA LEU A 297 22.73 0.51 9.45
C LEU A 297 23.62 1.71 9.10
N GLN A 298 24.82 1.81 9.66
CA GLN A 298 25.77 2.88 9.36
C GLN A 298 26.16 2.91 7.88
N ARG A 299 26.45 1.75 7.26
CA ARG A 299 26.74 1.67 5.82
C ARG A 299 25.54 2.10 4.98
N GLN A 300 24.33 1.66 5.33
CA GLN A 300 23.11 2.01 4.60
C GLN A 300 22.84 3.52 4.67
N VAL A 301 23.02 4.12 5.85
CA VAL A 301 22.86 5.56 6.08
C VAL A 301 23.91 6.36 5.31
N GLN A 302 25.16 5.91 5.29
CA GLN A 302 26.22 6.55 4.52
C GLN A 302 25.92 6.56 3.01
N GLN A 303 25.35 5.48 2.47
CA GLN A 303 24.92 5.42 1.08
C GLN A 303 23.83 6.47 0.77
N TRP A 304 22.87 6.67 1.68
CA TRP A 304 21.83 7.69 1.52
C TRP A 304 22.39 9.11 1.54
N GLN A 305 23.37 9.39 2.42
CA GLN A 305 24.05 10.69 2.43
C GLN A 305 24.77 10.97 1.10
N GLN A 306 25.50 9.98 0.58
CA GLN A 306 26.23 10.10 -0.69
C GLN A 306 25.29 10.26 -1.88
N ALA A 307 24.16 9.54 -1.89
CA ALA A 307 23.17 9.64 -2.95
C ALA A 307 22.57 11.04 -3.09
N GLY A 308 22.30 11.72 -1.96
CA GLY A 308 21.81 13.10 -1.97
C GLY A 308 22.74 14.06 -2.73
N GLN A 309 24.06 13.93 -2.55
CA GLN A 309 25.06 14.76 -3.21
C GLN A 309 25.22 14.42 -4.70
N GLY A 310 25.16 13.12 -5.03
CA GLY A 310 25.34 12.63 -6.40
C GLY A 310 24.21 12.99 -7.38
N LEU A 311 23.06 13.44 -6.88
CA LEU A 311 21.89 13.77 -7.70
C LEU A 311 21.80 15.23 -8.14
N THR A 312 22.53 16.14 -7.51
CA THR A 312 22.49 17.57 -7.82
C THR A 312 22.70 17.88 -9.31
N PRO A 313 23.71 17.29 -10.01
CA PRO A 313 23.89 17.54 -11.44
C PRO A 313 22.73 17.03 -12.29
N LEU A 314 22.14 15.89 -11.92
CA LEU A 314 21.00 15.31 -12.63
C LEU A 314 19.75 16.18 -12.51
N PHE A 315 19.45 16.71 -11.31
CA PHE A 315 18.32 17.61 -11.10
C PHE A 315 18.49 18.96 -11.83
N ALA A 316 19.72 19.46 -11.92
CA ALA A 316 20.00 20.69 -12.67
C ALA A 316 19.82 20.52 -14.19
N THR A 317 20.00 19.31 -14.72
CA THR A 317 19.96 19.01 -16.15
C THR A 317 18.66 18.36 -16.62
N SER A 318 17.80 17.91 -15.69
CA SER A 318 16.54 17.23 -15.99
C SER A 318 15.36 17.91 -15.26
N PRO A 319 14.62 18.80 -15.94
CA PRO A 319 13.46 19.48 -15.34
C PRO A 319 12.40 18.51 -14.80
N ALA A 320 12.22 17.35 -15.44
CA ALA A 320 11.28 16.32 -15.01
C ALA A 320 11.68 15.66 -13.67
N LEU A 321 12.96 15.71 -13.31
CA LEU A 321 13.46 15.18 -12.04
C LEU A 321 13.65 16.25 -10.97
N ALA A 322 13.71 17.53 -11.35
CA ALA A 322 13.93 18.65 -10.44
C ALA A 322 12.89 18.70 -9.30
N GLU A 323 11.65 18.25 -9.56
CA GLU A 323 10.61 18.17 -8.54
C GLU A 323 10.97 17.24 -7.35
N TYR A 324 11.89 16.29 -7.53
CA TYR A 324 12.33 15.34 -6.49
C TYR A 324 13.59 15.79 -5.73
N ALA A 325 14.18 16.93 -6.11
CA ALA A 325 15.33 17.48 -5.40
C ALA A 325 15.08 17.68 -3.88
N PRO A 326 13.89 18.13 -3.44
CA PRO A 326 13.59 18.20 -2.01
C PRO A 326 13.62 16.84 -1.31
N LEU A 327 13.21 15.74 -1.95
CA LEU A 327 13.30 14.40 -1.34
C LEU A 327 14.74 13.93 -1.18
N ALA A 328 15.60 14.20 -2.17
CA ALA A 328 17.02 13.89 -2.06
C ALA A 328 17.69 14.68 -0.92
N ALA A 329 17.34 15.96 -0.77
CA ALA A 329 17.83 16.80 0.32
C ALA A 329 17.33 16.28 1.68
N GLN A 330 16.04 15.95 1.79
CA GLN A 330 15.46 15.38 3.00
C GLN A 330 16.08 14.02 3.34
N LEU A 331 16.34 13.16 2.35
CA LEU A 331 17.03 11.88 2.56
C LEU A 331 18.41 12.10 3.19
N ALA A 332 19.19 13.07 2.69
CA ALA A 332 20.49 13.41 3.26
C ALA A 332 20.41 13.97 4.69
N VAL A 333 19.40 14.78 4.99
CA VAL A 333 19.11 15.29 6.34
C VAL A 333 18.78 14.14 7.29
N VAL A 334 17.82 13.29 6.92
CA VAL A 334 17.42 12.10 7.70
C VAL A 334 18.62 11.20 7.92
N ALA A 335 19.39 10.91 6.89
CA ALA A 335 20.59 10.07 7.00
C ALA A 335 21.63 10.68 7.96
N THR A 336 21.82 11.99 7.96
CA THR A 336 22.72 12.66 8.92
C THR A 336 22.26 12.49 10.37
N LEU A 337 20.96 12.61 10.64
CA LEU A 337 20.40 12.37 11.98
C LEU A 337 20.59 10.93 12.42
N LEU A 338 20.35 9.98 11.50
CA LEU A 338 20.54 8.56 11.79
C LEU A 338 22.01 8.24 12.06
N GLN A 339 22.94 8.82 11.30
CA GLN A 339 24.37 8.62 11.53
C GLN A 339 24.79 9.12 12.92
N GLN A 340 24.31 10.31 13.32
CA GLN A 340 24.53 10.84 14.67
C GLN A 340 23.98 9.87 15.73
N ARG A 341 22.74 9.40 15.56
CA ARG A 341 22.12 8.49 16.52
C ARG A 341 22.82 7.14 16.61
N LEU A 342 23.22 6.56 15.49
CA LEU A 342 23.97 5.31 15.45
C LEU A 342 25.34 5.45 16.12
N THR A 343 26.00 6.61 15.97
CA THR A 343 27.27 6.91 16.64
C THR A 343 27.10 7.04 18.15
N GLN A 344 26.02 7.68 18.62
CA GLN A 344 25.68 7.73 20.04
C GLN A 344 25.44 6.32 20.60
N LEU A 345 24.67 5.48 19.89
CA LEU A 345 24.44 4.09 20.28
C LEU A 345 25.74 3.28 20.35
N GLN A 346 26.66 3.48 19.40
CA GLN A 346 27.96 2.81 19.39
C GLN A 346 28.82 3.16 20.61
N SER A 347 28.76 4.42 21.02
CA SER A 347 29.55 4.99 22.13
C SER A 347 28.84 4.90 23.49
N GLY A 348 27.64 4.32 23.54
CA GLY A 348 26.83 4.23 24.77
C GLY A 348 26.33 5.58 25.27
N GLN A 349 26.31 6.62 24.41
CA GLN A 349 25.84 7.94 24.80
C GLN A 349 24.31 8.00 24.86
N PRO A 350 23.75 8.65 25.90
CA PRO A 350 22.32 8.83 26.03
C PRO A 350 21.79 9.78 24.97
N MET A 351 20.51 9.65 24.68
CA MET A 351 19.81 10.58 23.78
C MET A 351 19.50 11.87 24.53
N LEU A 352 19.95 13.02 24.02
CA LEU A 352 19.70 14.32 24.63
C LEU A 352 18.31 14.85 24.24
N PRO A 353 17.51 15.39 25.18
CA PRO A 353 16.18 15.94 24.86
C PRO A 353 16.20 17.03 23.79
N ALA A 354 17.19 17.94 23.81
CA ALA A 354 17.32 19.00 22.81
C ALA A 354 17.61 18.47 21.39
N TRP A 355 18.40 17.38 21.29
CA TRP A 355 18.65 16.71 20.01
C TRP A 355 17.37 16.02 19.52
N GLN A 356 16.62 15.37 20.42
CA GLN A 356 15.38 14.69 20.09
C GLN A 356 14.31 15.67 19.58
N GLU A 357 14.19 16.85 20.18
CA GLU A 357 13.32 17.93 19.73
C GLU A 357 13.66 18.39 18.31
N THR A 358 14.93 18.70 18.07
CA THR A 358 15.42 19.13 16.75
C THR A 358 15.19 18.04 15.70
N THR A 359 15.45 16.78 16.07
CA THR A 359 15.23 15.61 15.21
C THR A 359 13.75 15.45 14.86
N ARG A 360 12.84 15.66 15.81
CA ARG A 360 11.39 15.60 15.56
C ARG A 360 10.97 16.58 14.48
N LEU A 361 11.39 17.84 14.59
CA LEU A 361 11.05 18.87 13.59
C LEU A 361 11.57 18.53 12.20
N GLN A 362 12.80 17.99 12.11
CA GLN A 362 13.37 17.58 10.83
C GLN A 362 12.68 16.35 10.23
N LEU A 363 12.29 15.37 11.07
CA LEU A 363 11.51 14.21 10.62
C LEU A 363 10.06 14.57 10.26
N ASP A 364 9.46 15.57 10.91
CA ASP A 364 8.14 16.11 10.53
C ASP A 364 8.21 16.78 9.16
N ALA A 365 9.29 17.53 8.88
CA ALA A 365 9.52 18.10 7.56
C ALA A 365 9.76 17.02 6.49
N ALA A 366 10.57 15.99 6.80
CA ALA A 366 10.89 14.89 5.89
C ALA A 366 9.71 13.93 5.63
N GLN A 367 8.69 13.93 6.50
CA GLN A 367 7.46 13.16 6.30
C GLN A 367 6.57 13.75 5.21
N LYS A 368 6.75 15.02 4.86
CA LYS A 368 5.91 15.70 3.87
C LYS A 368 6.18 15.13 2.47
N PRO A 369 5.12 14.79 1.72
CA PRO A 369 5.27 14.27 0.36
C PRO A 369 5.78 15.32 -0.61
N VAL A 370 6.48 14.87 -1.64
CA VAL A 370 7.00 15.68 -2.75
C VAL A 370 6.99 14.84 -4.02
N GLY A 371 6.62 15.41 -5.16
CA GLY A 371 6.56 14.67 -6.43
C GLY A 371 5.61 13.47 -6.37
N GLN A 372 4.60 13.52 -5.50
CA GLN A 372 3.65 12.43 -5.21
C GLN A 372 4.28 11.16 -4.61
N ALA A 373 5.50 11.28 -4.07
CA ALA A 373 6.22 10.25 -3.33
C ALA A 373 6.51 10.72 -1.89
N GLU A 374 6.83 9.76 -1.01
CA GLU A 374 7.20 9.99 0.38
C GLU A 374 8.46 9.18 0.75
N LEU A 375 9.25 9.68 1.70
CA LEU A 375 10.39 8.94 2.25
C LEU A 375 9.88 7.79 3.14
N ALA A 376 10.04 6.56 2.66
CA ALA A 376 9.55 5.35 3.36
C ALA A 376 10.33 5.05 4.66
N ILE A 377 11.52 5.62 4.81
CA ILE A 377 12.41 5.39 5.96
C ILE A 377 12.03 6.19 7.21
N VAL A 378 11.18 7.22 7.10
CA VAL A 378 10.93 8.19 8.19
C VAL A 378 10.33 7.50 9.43
N LYS A 379 9.45 6.52 9.24
CA LYS A 379 8.86 5.77 10.36
C LYS A 379 9.91 5.00 11.17
N ALA A 380 10.89 4.38 10.50
CA ALA A 380 12.00 3.71 11.17
C ALA A 380 12.97 4.72 11.81
N ALA A 381 13.19 5.85 11.15
CA ALA A 381 14.02 6.92 11.67
C ALA A 381 13.49 7.49 13.00
N ARG A 382 12.16 7.68 13.11
CA ARG A 382 11.51 8.10 14.36
C ARG A 382 11.75 7.11 15.50
N ARG A 383 11.56 5.82 15.24
CA ARG A 383 11.82 4.77 16.25
C ARG A 383 13.27 4.78 16.73
N LEU A 384 14.23 4.92 15.82
CA LEU A 384 15.65 4.99 16.19
C LEU A 384 15.97 6.26 17.02
N ALA A 385 15.25 7.35 16.77
CA ALA A 385 15.30 8.61 17.51
C ALA A 385 14.38 8.63 18.76
N GLY A 386 13.75 7.51 19.12
CA GLY A 386 12.85 7.39 20.27
C GLY A 386 11.62 8.31 20.21
N LEU A 387 11.12 8.59 19.00
CA LEU A 387 9.99 9.48 18.70
C LEU A 387 8.72 8.73 18.29
#